data_AF-A0A8J2YYE3-F1
#
_entry.id   AF-A0A8J2YYE3-F1
#
_cell.length_a   1.000
_cell.length_b   1.000
_cell.length_c   1.000
_cell.angle_alpha   90.00
_cell.angle_beta   90.00
_cell.angle_gamma   90.00
#
_symmetry.space_group_name_H-M   'P 1'
#
loop_
_entity.id
_entity.type
_entity.pdbx_description
1 polymer ?
#
loop_
_entity_poly.entity_id
_entity_poly.type
_entity_poly.pdbx_seq_one_letter_code
_entity_poly.pdbx_strand_id
1 'polypeptide(L)'
;MLRHTSILAAVAASGLTFATVGLAQTPPPAAASAHPHYSQALVDLRLARALLMVPDDTPAHKFELTAVNDIDQAMAEIKHASIDDGKSPDDHVPIDANVSHRDRLHEIQSLVEGVTRDLNADEDDKKALGWRARAIKDVADAHAFVLAAENNEKEKPKKP
;
A
#
# COMPACT_ATOMS: atom_id res chain seq x y z
N MET A 1 -58.73 -47.80 11.18
CA MET A 1 -59.39 -48.13 9.90
C MET A 1 -59.41 -46.87 9.03
N LEU A 2 -59.12 -47.07 7.76
CA LEU A 2 -58.87 -46.09 6.70
C LEU A 2 -60.18 -45.44 6.18
N ARG A 3 -60.01 -44.29 5.50
CA ARG A 3 -60.91 -43.60 4.53
C ARG A 3 -61.90 -42.61 5.15
N HIS A 4 -62.03 -41.37 4.67
CA HIS A 4 -62.32 -41.01 3.29
C HIS A 4 -61.81 -39.60 2.90
N THR A 5 -61.37 -39.53 1.65
CA THR A 5 -61.22 -38.35 0.79
C THR A 5 -62.51 -37.54 0.66
N SER A 6 -62.38 -36.21 0.53
CA SER A 6 -63.06 -35.42 -0.53
C SER A 6 -62.47 -34.02 -0.65
N ILE A 7 -62.15 -33.67 -1.89
CA ILE A 7 -61.66 -32.39 -2.38
C ILE A 7 -62.85 -31.46 -2.60
N LEU A 8 -62.75 -30.19 -2.21
CA LEU A 8 -63.47 -29.11 -2.90
C LEU A 8 -62.59 -27.86 -2.98
N ALA A 9 -62.36 -27.45 -4.22
CA ALA A 9 -61.70 -26.23 -4.61
C ALA A 9 -62.56 -25.01 -4.30
N ALA A 10 -61.94 -23.91 -3.88
CA ALA A 10 -62.50 -22.58 -4.03
C ALA A 10 -61.37 -21.60 -4.34
N VAL A 11 -61.28 -21.25 -5.63
CA VAL A 11 -60.51 -20.14 -6.16
C VAL A 11 -61.15 -18.84 -5.65
N ALA A 12 -60.37 -18.00 -4.97
CA ALA A 12 -60.72 -16.61 -4.73
C ALA A 12 -59.51 -15.75 -5.07
N ALA A 13 -59.58 -15.10 -6.23
CA ALA A 13 -58.69 -14.05 -6.66
C ALA A 13 -58.81 -12.84 -5.71
N SER A 14 -57.69 -12.24 -5.33
CA SER A 14 -57.66 -10.90 -4.75
C SER A 14 -56.36 -10.22 -5.15
N GLY A 15 -56.53 -8.99 -5.65
CA GLY A 15 -55.60 -8.28 -6.51
C GLY A 15 -54.27 -7.92 -5.85
N LEU A 16 -53.22 -8.05 -6.66
CA LEU A 16 -51.88 -7.59 -6.39
C LEU A 16 -51.71 -6.20 -7.02
N THR A 17 -52.00 -5.14 -6.26
CA THR A 17 -51.60 -3.78 -6.65
C THR A 17 -50.27 -3.45 -6.00
N PHE A 18 -49.18 -3.71 -6.74
CA PHE A 18 -47.87 -3.13 -6.42
C PHE A 18 -47.86 -1.67 -6.88
N ALA A 19 -48.04 -0.74 -5.93
CA ALA A 19 -47.69 0.66 -6.15
C ALA A 19 -46.16 0.77 -6.19
N THR A 20 -45.58 0.89 -7.39
CA THR A 20 -44.17 1.17 -7.59
C THR A 20 -43.89 2.62 -7.22
N VAL A 21 -43.50 2.87 -5.97
CA VAL A 21 -42.83 4.12 -5.59
C VAL A 21 -41.43 4.05 -6.19
N GLY A 22 -41.18 4.85 -7.22
CA GLY A 22 -39.84 5.06 -7.76
C GLY A 22 -38.99 5.76 -6.71
N LEU A 23 -38.21 4.99 -5.95
CA LEU A 23 -37.10 5.55 -5.19
C LEU A 23 -36.10 6.08 -6.23
N ALA A 24 -36.01 7.41 -6.32
CA ALA A 24 -34.87 8.06 -6.94
C ALA A 24 -33.63 7.58 -6.18
N GLN A 25 -32.91 6.61 -6.76
CA GLN A 25 -31.61 6.19 -6.28
C GLN A 25 -30.69 7.39 -6.49
N THR A 26 -30.49 8.19 -5.45
CA THR A 26 -29.31 9.05 -5.39
C THR A 26 -28.11 8.12 -5.62
N PRO A 27 -27.27 8.36 -6.64
CA PRO A 27 -26.08 7.55 -6.82
C PRO A 27 -25.32 7.58 -5.48
N PRO A 28 -24.80 6.42 -5.01
CA PRO A 28 -23.96 6.44 -3.82
C PRO A 28 -22.89 7.52 -4.01
N PRO A 29 -22.51 8.26 -2.95
CA PRO A 29 -21.34 9.13 -3.05
C PRO A 29 -20.23 8.27 -3.65
N ALA A 30 -19.59 8.77 -4.71
CA ALA A 30 -18.51 8.06 -5.39
C ALA A 30 -17.61 7.50 -4.28
N ALA A 31 -17.61 6.18 -4.11
CA ALA A 31 -16.74 5.55 -3.13
C ALA A 31 -15.35 6.03 -3.52
N ALA A 32 -14.70 6.79 -2.63
CA ALA A 32 -13.35 7.25 -2.87
C ALA A 32 -12.55 6.00 -3.27
N SER A 33 -11.98 5.98 -4.47
CA SER A 33 -11.27 4.83 -5.00
C SER A 33 -10.22 4.42 -3.96
N ALA A 34 -10.48 3.32 -3.27
CA ALA A 34 -9.54 2.77 -2.30
C ALA A 34 -8.55 1.95 -3.11
N HIS A 35 -7.45 2.57 -3.53
CA HIS A 35 -6.39 1.93 -4.31
C HIS A 35 -5.53 1.06 -3.38
N PRO A 36 -5.71 -0.27 -3.34
CA PRO A 36 -5.06 -1.12 -2.32
C PRO A 36 -3.54 -1.11 -2.48
N HIS A 37 -3.05 -0.89 -3.70
CA HIS A 37 -1.64 -0.79 -4.04
C HIS A 37 -0.94 0.37 -3.33
N TYR A 38 -1.56 1.55 -3.21
CA TYR A 38 -0.97 2.65 -2.45
C TYR A 38 -0.90 2.35 -0.95
N SER A 39 -1.90 1.64 -0.42
CA SER A 39 -1.88 1.23 0.99
C SER A 39 -0.72 0.26 1.27
N GLN A 40 -0.50 -0.72 0.39
CA GLN A 40 0.62 -1.65 0.51
C GLN A 40 1.97 -0.93 0.34
N ALA A 41 2.09 -0.06 -0.67
CA ALA A 41 3.29 0.76 -0.88
C ALA A 41 3.66 1.59 0.36
N LEU A 42 2.67 2.20 1.04
CA LEU A 42 2.91 2.94 2.28
C LEU A 42 3.36 2.04 3.44
N VAL A 43 2.88 0.80 3.52
CA VAL A 43 3.35 -0.16 4.53
C VAL A 43 4.81 -0.52 4.28
N ASP A 44 5.15 -0.85 3.03
CA ASP A 44 6.50 -1.28 2.66
C ASP A 44 7.52 -0.14 2.78
N LEU A 45 7.14 1.10 2.43
CA LEU A 45 8.00 2.29 2.62
C LEU A 45 8.29 2.58 4.09
N ARG A 46 7.30 2.43 4.98
CA ARG A 46 7.52 2.60 6.43
C ARG A 46 8.48 1.55 6.98
N LEU A 47 8.35 0.31 6.52
CA LEU A 47 9.28 -0.76 6.90
C LEU A 47 10.70 -0.50 6.36
N ALA A 48 10.81 -0.09 5.09
CA ALA A 48 12.10 0.27 4.48
C ALA A 48 12.78 1.42 5.25
N ARG A 49 12.02 2.47 5.59
CA ARG A 49 12.50 3.57 6.42
C ARG A 49 12.97 3.11 7.80
N ALA A 50 12.22 2.23 8.45
CA ALA A 50 12.59 1.68 9.76
C ALA A 50 13.93 0.92 9.72
N LEU A 51 14.12 0.09 8.68
CA LEU A 51 15.35 -0.67 8.48
C LEU A 51 16.58 0.23 8.22
N LEU A 52 16.39 1.33 7.49
CA LEU A 52 17.43 2.35 7.25
C LEU A 52 17.78 3.16 8.51
N MET A 53 16.85 3.28 9.44
CA MET A 53 17.02 4.06 10.68
C MET A 53 17.60 3.24 11.84
N VAL A 54 17.88 1.94 11.63
CA VAL A 54 18.61 1.12 12.61
C VAL A 54 20.03 1.68 12.74
N PRO A 55 20.46 2.13 13.94
CA PRO A 55 21.77 2.73 14.09
C PRO A 55 22.89 1.78 13.69
N ASP A 56 23.81 2.28 12.86
CA ASP A 56 25.09 1.64 12.60
C ASP A 56 26.19 2.70 12.44
N ASP A 57 27.42 2.33 12.81
CA ASP A 57 28.60 3.21 12.69
C ASP A 57 29.29 3.01 11.33
N THR A 58 28.51 2.93 10.25
CA THR A 58 29.06 2.69 8.91
C THR A 58 29.23 3.99 8.11
N PRO A 59 30.24 4.08 7.23
CA PRO A 59 30.33 5.21 6.28
C PRO A 59 29.17 5.25 5.27
N ALA A 60 28.38 4.17 5.16
CA ALA A 60 27.22 4.06 4.31
C ALA A 60 26.02 4.89 4.82
N HIS A 61 26.01 5.22 6.12
CA HIS A 61 24.94 5.95 6.79
C HIS A 61 24.51 7.25 6.09
N LYS A 62 25.44 7.98 5.44
CA LYS A 62 25.10 9.19 4.67
C LYS A 62 24.17 8.91 3.48
N PHE A 63 24.35 7.77 2.81
CA PHE A 63 23.53 7.36 1.68
C PHE A 63 22.16 6.90 2.19
N GLU A 64 22.13 6.19 3.30
CA GLU A 64 20.89 5.75 3.96
C GLU A 64 20.04 6.92 4.43
N LEU A 65 20.64 7.95 5.04
CA LEU A 65 19.91 9.19 5.38
C LEU A 65 19.34 9.89 4.15
N THR A 66 20.03 9.81 3.01
CA THR A 66 19.50 10.39 1.76
C THR A 66 18.33 9.55 1.25
N ALA A 67 18.45 8.21 1.28
CA ALA A 67 17.35 7.31 0.94
C ALA A 67 16.12 7.50 1.85
N VAL A 68 16.31 7.77 3.14
CA VAL A 68 15.21 8.11 4.07
C VAL A 68 14.45 9.36 3.61
N ASN A 69 15.17 10.42 3.20
CA ASN A 69 14.52 11.64 2.71
C ASN A 69 13.70 11.42 1.44
N ASP A 70 14.19 10.54 0.54
CA ASP A 70 13.49 10.20 -0.69
C ASP A 70 12.27 9.30 -0.39
N ILE A 71 12.38 8.38 0.59
CA ILE A 71 11.24 7.60 1.09
C ILE A 71 10.18 8.51 1.71
N ASP A 72 10.57 9.48 2.54
CA ASP A 72 9.64 10.42 3.17
C ASP A 72 8.89 11.26 2.12
N GLN A 73 9.58 11.68 1.04
CA GLN A 73 8.95 12.35 -0.10
C GLN A 73 7.99 11.43 -0.86
N ALA A 74 8.40 10.20 -1.17
CA ALA A 74 7.55 9.22 -1.84
C ALA A 74 6.27 8.95 -1.04
N MET A 75 6.38 8.81 0.29
CA MET A 75 5.22 8.63 1.16
C MET A 75 4.27 9.82 1.11
N ALA A 76 4.79 11.06 1.11
CA ALA A 76 3.97 12.26 1.00
C ALA A 76 3.24 12.32 -0.36
N GLU A 77 3.93 12.00 -1.45
CA GLU A 77 3.35 11.95 -2.79
C GLU A 77 2.25 10.86 -2.89
N ILE A 78 2.47 9.67 -2.33
CA ILE A 78 1.46 8.59 -2.30
C ILE A 78 0.23 9.02 -1.49
N LYS A 79 0.42 9.73 -0.37
CA LYS A 79 -0.70 10.26 0.44
C LYS A 79 -1.52 11.32 -0.30
N HIS A 80 -0.92 12.04 -1.26
CA HIS A 80 -1.67 12.93 -2.14
C HIS A 80 -2.33 12.20 -3.31
N ALA A 81 -1.72 11.12 -3.81
CA ALA A 81 -2.28 10.25 -4.85
C ALA A 81 -3.47 9.41 -4.35
N SER A 82 -3.55 9.21 -3.04
CA SER A 82 -4.52 8.33 -2.38
C SER A 82 -5.25 9.04 -1.24
N ILE A 83 -6.01 8.29 -0.45
CA ILE A 83 -6.56 8.79 0.82
C ILE A 83 -5.44 8.66 1.87
N ASP A 84 -5.10 9.76 2.56
CA ASP A 84 -4.17 9.70 3.70
C ASP A 84 -4.70 8.71 4.76
N ASP A 85 -3.90 7.70 5.06
CA ASP A 85 -4.21 6.66 6.03
C ASP A 85 -4.12 7.14 7.49
N GLY A 86 -3.69 8.39 7.71
CA GLY A 86 -3.56 9.01 9.02
C GLY A 86 -2.42 8.43 9.86
N LYS A 87 -1.58 7.57 9.27
CA LYS A 87 -0.49 6.89 9.96
C LYS A 87 0.80 7.68 9.85
N SER A 88 1.59 7.61 10.93
CA SER A 88 2.94 8.20 11.02
C SER A 88 3.89 7.56 10.00
N PRO A 89 4.93 8.27 9.53
CA PRO A 89 6.08 7.64 8.85
C PRO A 89 6.77 6.54 9.67
N ASP A 90 6.65 6.60 11.00
CA ASP A 90 7.21 5.60 11.91
C ASP A 90 6.25 4.42 12.20
N ASP A 91 5.08 4.34 11.57
CA ASP A 91 4.11 3.26 11.80
C ASP A 91 4.47 1.99 11.02
N HIS A 92 5.40 1.20 11.55
CA HIS A 92 5.89 -0.02 10.92
C HIS A 92 5.77 -1.25 11.85
N VAL A 93 5.81 -2.44 11.25
CA VAL A 93 5.92 -3.69 12.03
C VAL A 93 7.26 -3.72 12.77
N PRO A 94 7.34 -4.38 13.95
CA PRO A 94 8.61 -4.51 14.66
C PRO A 94 9.69 -5.15 13.79
N ILE A 95 10.88 -4.55 13.78
CA ILE A 95 12.06 -5.05 13.08
C ILE A 95 12.97 -5.79 14.05
N ASP A 96 13.63 -6.86 13.59
CA ASP A 96 14.70 -7.49 14.35
C ASP A 96 16.00 -6.70 14.17
N ALA A 97 16.41 -5.99 15.23
CA ALA A 97 17.63 -5.19 15.23
C ALA A 97 18.92 -6.02 15.12
N ASN A 98 18.85 -7.35 15.27
CA ASN A 98 20.02 -8.25 15.16
C ASN A 98 20.34 -8.68 13.72
N VAL A 99 19.49 -8.32 12.75
CA VAL A 99 19.75 -8.59 11.33
C VAL A 99 20.99 -7.80 10.89
N SER A 100 21.88 -8.44 10.14
CA SER A 100 23.12 -7.81 9.69
C SER A 100 22.80 -6.59 8.81
N HIS A 101 23.66 -5.57 8.87
CA HIS A 101 23.47 -4.34 8.08
C HIS A 101 23.26 -4.65 6.58
N ARG A 102 24.07 -5.54 6.02
CA ARG A 102 23.93 -6.03 4.64
C ARG A 102 22.58 -6.64 4.35
N ASP A 103 22.13 -7.56 5.21
CA ASP A 103 20.86 -8.26 5.00
C ASP A 103 19.69 -7.27 5.07
N ARG A 104 19.78 -6.26 5.96
CA ARG A 104 18.80 -5.14 5.98
C ARG A 104 18.80 -4.38 4.65
N LEU A 105 19.96 -4.04 4.10
CA LEU A 105 20.05 -3.34 2.80
C LEU A 105 19.41 -4.16 1.66
N HIS A 106 19.57 -5.48 1.65
CA HIS A 106 18.91 -6.36 0.68
C HIS A 106 17.40 -6.44 0.89
N GLU A 107 16.94 -6.47 2.14
CA GLU A 107 15.52 -6.41 2.46
C GLU A 107 14.90 -5.09 2.01
N ILE A 108 15.58 -3.97 2.25
CA ILE A 108 15.16 -2.64 1.78
C ILE A 108 15.04 -2.61 0.25
N GLN A 109 16.02 -3.15 -0.48
CA GLN A 109 15.93 -3.26 -1.95
C GLN A 109 14.68 -4.04 -2.37
N SER A 110 14.41 -5.18 -1.73
CA SER A 110 13.23 -6.01 -2.03
C SER A 110 11.91 -5.26 -1.79
N LEU A 111 11.84 -4.48 -0.70
CA LEU A 111 10.69 -3.64 -0.37
C LEU A 111 10.49 -2.52 -1.39
N VAL A 112 11.55 -1.79 -1.73
CA VAL A 112 11.52 -0.68 -2.70
C VAL A 112 11.16 -1.16 -4.11
N GLU A 113 11.60 -2.35 -4.50
CA GLU A 113 11.13 -3.01 -5.73
C GLU A 113 9.65 -3.40 -5.67
N GLY A 114 9.16 -3.83 -4.50
CA GLY A 114 7.74 -4.08 -4.23
C GLY A 114 6.90 -2.82 -4.41
N VAL A 115 7.31 -1.74 -3.76
CA VAL A 115 6.70 -0.42 -3.90
C VAL A 115 6.68 0.01 -5.36
N THR A 116 7.78 -0.18 -6.10
CA THR A 116 7.82 0.14 -7.53
C THR A 116 6.77 -0.65 -8.32
N ARG A 117 6.54 -1.94 -8.01
CA ARG A 117 5.49 -2.73 -8.66
C ARG A 117 4.09 -2.22 -8.30
N ASP A 118 3.84 -1.92 -7.03
CA ASP A 118 2.55 -1.40 -6.56
C ASP A 118 2.22 -0.03 -7.16
N LEU A 119 3.20 0.87 -7.20
CA LEU A 119 3.07 2.16 -7.88
C LEU A 119 2.96 2.02 -9.39
N ASN A 120 3.25 0.86 -9.97
CA ASN A 120 3.07 0.61 -11.40
C ASN A 120 1.72 -0.05 -11.75
N ALA A 121 0.91 -0.43 -10.75
CA ALA A 121 -0.44 -0.94 -10.96
C ALA A 121 -1.35 0.07 -11.68
N ASP A 122 -2.48 -0.39 -12.21
CA ASP A 122 -3.41 0.47 -12.95
C ASP A 122 -3.99 1.59 -12.05
N GLU A 123 -4.03 2.81 -12.60
CA GLU A 123 -4.57 4.01 -11.95
C GLU A 123 -5.66 4.62 -12.82
N ASP A 124 -6.87 4.75 -12.28
CA ASP A 124 -8.03 5.33 -12.96
C ASP A 124 -8.26 6.81 -12.61
N ASP A 125 -7.75 7.28 -11.47
CA ASP A 125 -7.78 8.70 -11.12
C ASP A 125 -6.66 9.47 -11.83
N LYS A 126 -7.07 10.22 -12.86
CA LYS A 126 -6.19 11.12 -13.60
C LYS A 126 -5.51 12.17 -12.71
N LYS A 127 -6.11 12.56 -11.59
CA LYS A 127 -5.51 13.52 -10.65
C LYS A 127 -4.34 12.90 -9.87
N ALA A 128 -4.38 11.59 -9.64
CA ALA A 128 -3.34 10.86 -8.91
C ALA A 128 -2.08 10.64 -9.76
N LEU A 129 -2.19 10.60 -11.10
CA LEU A 129 -1.08 10.31 -12.02
C LEU A 129 0.17 11.18 -11.80
N GLY A 130 -0.01 12.47 -11.51
CA GLY A 130 1.10 13.38 -11.26
C GLY A 130 1.86 13.09 -9.96
N TRP A 131 1.11 12.78 -8.89
CA TRP A 131 1.66 12.39 -7.59
C TRP A 131 2.34 11.03 -7.68
N ARG A 132 1.68 10.05 -8.32
CA ARG A 132 2.25 8.74 -8.61
C ARG A 132 3.58 8.83 -9.36
N ALA A 133 3.67 9.66 -10.40
CA ALA A 133 4.90 9.82 -11.17
C ALA A 133 6.06 10.37 -10.33
N ARG A 134 5.78 11.30 -9.40
CA ARG A 134 6.79 11.81 -8.47
C ARG A 134 7.19 10.75 -7.44
N ALA A 135 6.22 10.05 -6.84
CA ALA A 135 6.49 8.93 -5.95
C ALA A 135 7.39 7.86 -6.60
N ILE A 136 7.12 7.48 -7.86
CA ILE A 136 7.96 6.52 -8.60
C ILE A 136 9.40 7.02 -8.73
N LYS A 137 9.58 8.32 -9.02
CA LYS A 137 10.91 8.92 -9.12
C LYS A 137 11.63 8.88 -7.76
N ASP A 138 10.96 9.27 -6.68
CA ASP A 138 11.57 9.33 -5.35
C ASP A 138 11.91 7.92 -4.83
N VAL A 139 11.07 6.91 -5.13
CA VAL A 139 11.36 5.49 -4.86
C VAL A 139 12.58 5.00 -5.64
N ALA A 140 12.72 5.41 -6.91
CA ALA A 140 13.89 5.05 -7.72
C ALA A 140 15.18 5.70 -7.20
N ASP A 141 15.11 6.96 -6.76
CA ASP A 141 16.25 7.68 -6.16
C ASP A 141 16.65 7.04 -4.82
N ALA A 142 15.68 6.70 -3.96
CA ALA A 142 15.93 5.95 -2.74
C ALA A 142 16.63 4.61 -3.02
N HIS A 143 16.17 3.86 -4.03
CA HIS A 143 16.80 2.60 -4.43
C HIS A 143 18.27 2.81 -4.83
N ALA A 144 18.56 3.85 -5.60
CA ALA A 144 19.93 4.16 -6.03
C ALA A 144 20.85 4.45 -4.84
N PHE A 145 20.36 5.13 -3.80
CA PHE A 145 21.13 5.39 -2.59
C PHE A 145 21.31 4.14 -1.71
N VAL A 146 20.33 3.24 -1.66
CA VAL A 146 20.48 1.94 -0.97
C VAL A 146 21.55 1.09 -1.66
N LEU A 147 21.59 1.07 -2.99
CA LEU A 147 22.65 0.41 -3.75
C LEU A 147 24.03 1.05 -3.50
N ALA A 148 24.09 2.38 -3.38
CA ALA A 148 25.33 3.08 -3.03
C ALA A 148 25.81 2.72 -1.62
N ALA A 149 24.90 2.59 -0.64
CA ALA A 149 25.20 2.11 0.71
C ALA A 149 25.80 0.70 0.68
N GLU A 150 25.16 -0.24 -0.03
CA GLU A 150 25.63 -1.62 -0.14
C GLU A 150 27.00 -1.72 -0.81
N ASN A 151 27.23 -0.95 -1.87
CA ASN A 151 28.51 -0.91 -2.56
C ASN A 151 29.62 -0.33 -1.67
N ASN A 152 29.31 0.68 -0.87
CA ASN A 152 30.26 1.22 0.11
C ASN A 152 30.61 0.19 1.20
N GLU A 153 29.66 -0.65 1.60
CA GLU A 153 29.91 -1.74 2.55
C GLU A 153 30.83 -2.83 1.94
N LYS A 154 30.66 -3.15 0.64
CA LYS A 154 31.51 -4.13 -0.08
C LYS A 154 32.97 -3.68 -0.20
N GLU A 155 33.22 -2.38 -0.29
CA GLU A 155 34.57 -1.81 -0.38
C GLU A 155 35.33 -1.81 0.95
N LYS A 156 34.65 -2.06 2.08
CA LYS A 156 35.30 -2.13 3.40
C LYS A 156 36.21 -3.36 3.47
N PRO A 157 37.48 -3.21 3.90
CA PRO A 157 38.34 -4.37 4.12
C PRO A 157 37.70 -5.28 5.19
N LYS A 158 37.56 -6.58 4.89
CA LYS A 158 37.20 -7.58 5.91
C LYS A 158 38.17 -7.43 7.07
N LYS A 159 37.63 -7.21 8.27
CA LYS A 159 38.43 -7.15 9.50
C LYS A 159 39.23 -8.47 9.59
N PRO A 160 40.56 -8.42 9.79
CA PRO A 160 41.38 -9.63 9.85
C PRO A 160 40.99 -10.52 11.02
#